data_AF-A0A7W0L1Q4-F1
#
_entry.id   AF-A0A7W0L1Q4-F1
#
_cell.length_a   1.000
_cell.length_b   1.000
_cell.length_c   1.000
_cell.angle_alpha   90.00
_cell.angle_beta   90.00
_cell.angle_gamma   90.00
#
_symmetry.space_group_name_H-M   'P 1'
#
loop_
_entity.id
_entity.type
_entity.pdbx_description
1 polymer ?
#
loop_
_entity_poly.entity_id
_entity_poly.type
_entity_poly.pdbx_seq_one_letter_code
_entity_poly.pdbx_strand_id
1 'polypeptide(L)' 'MQETLMITPPQDRRLNDSELALVEAYNKLVETLEESGDELEPFARHNALKAVAALWQVMNGLDLDPGQLYTLGV' A
#
# COMPACT_ATOMS: atom_id res chain seq x y z
N MET A 1 18.27 30.15 -16.48
CA MET A 1 18.46 29.56 -15.14
C MET A 1 17.23 29.96 -14.33
N GLN A 2 16.32 29.03 -14.06
CA GLN A 2 15.21 29.25 -13.14
C GLN A 2 15.42 28.28 -11.98
N GLU A 3 15.67 28.83 -10.80
CA GLU A 3 15.72 28.07 -9.55
C GLU A 3 14.29 27.73 -9.12
N THR A 4 14.08 26.42 -8.93
CA THR A 4 13.42 25.77 -7.79
C THR A 4 12.15 26.37 -7.21
N LEU A 5 11.05 25.66 -7.40
CA LEU A 5 10.08 25.38 -6.34
C LEU A 5 9.99 23.85 -6.19
N MET A 6 10.92 23.27 -5.42
CA MET A 6 10.64 21.99 -4.77
C MET A 6 9.58 22.28 -3.71
N ILE A 7 8.31 22.08 -4.06
CA ILE A 7 7.27 21.96 -3.05
C ILE A 7 7.51 20.60 -2.41
N THR A 8 8.32 20.58 -1.35
CA THR A 8 8.34 19.42 -0.45
C THR A 8 7.03 19.49 0.33
N PRO A 9 6.09 18.55 0.14
CA PRO A 9 4.88 18.50 0.96
C PRO A 9 5.25 18.28 2.43
N PRO A 10 4.39 18.68 3.38
CA PRO A 10 4.70 18.61 4.81
C PRO A 10 4.93 17.16 5.22
N GLN A 11 6.18 16.82 5.55
CA GLN A 11 6.62 15.48 5.97
C GLN A 11 6.29 15.16 7.44
N ASP A 12 5.48 15.97 8.13
CA ASP A 12 5.37 15.94 9.60
C ASP A 12 4.00 15.51 10.14
N ARG A 13 3.23 14.72 9.38
CA ARG A 13 2.02 14.09 9.94
C ARG A 13 2.38 12.75 10.56
N ARG A 14 2.44 12.70 11.89
CA ARG A 14 2.46 11.43 12.62
C ARG A 14 1.12 10.71 12.44
N LEU A 15 1.16 9.49 11.93
CA LEU A 15 0.00 8.61 11.84
C LEU A 15 -0.56 8.32 13.24
N ASN A 16 -1.89 8.30 13.35
CA ASN A 16 -2.54 7.82 14.57
C ASN A 16 -2.57 6.27 14.61
N ASP A 17 -2.93 5.70 15.76
CA ASP A 17 -2.92 4.24 15.97
C ASP A 17 -3.82 3.49 14.98
N SER A 18 -4.95 4.08 14.56
CA SER A 18 -5.85 3.45 13.58
C SER A 18 -5.28 3.48 12.16
N GLU A 19 -4.58 4.56 11.80
CA GLU A 19 -3.89 4.66 10.51
C GLU A 19 -2.71 3.70 10.44
N LEU A 20 -1.94 3.58 11.53
CA LEU A 20 -0.86 2.59 11.65
C LEU A 20 -1.39 1.16 11.48
N ALA A 21 -2.53 0.82 12.07
CA ALA A 21 -3.14 -0.49 11.90
C ALA A 21 -3.55 -0.78 10.45
N LEU A 22 -4.00 0.22 9.69
CA LEU A 22 -4.32 0.07 8.27
C LEU A 22 -3.04 -0.13 7.43
N VAL A 23 -1.96 0.58 7.77
CA VAL A 23 -0.64 0.39 7.15
C VAL A 23 -0.11 -1.03 7.40
N GLU A 24 -0.23 -1.52 8.64
CA GLU A 24 0.18 -2.88 9.00
C GLU A 24 -0.63 -3.94 8.22
N ALA A 25 -1.94 -3.76 8.11
CA ALA A 25 -2.80 -4.65 7.32
C ALA A 25 -2.41 -4.69 5.84
N TYR A 26 -2.07 -3.53 5.25
CA TYR A 26 -1.55 -3.45 3.88
C TYR A 26 -0.26 -4.24 3.73
N ASN A 27 0.75 -3.93 4.55
CA ASN A 27 2.06 -4.56 4.48
C ASN A 27 1.96 -6.08 4.65
N LYS A 28 1.15 -6.54 5.62
CA LYS A 28 1.03 -7.97 5.90
C LYS A 28 0.34 -8.73 4.79
N LEU A 29 -0.68 -8.14 4.17
CA LEU A 29 -1.38 -8.77 3.06
C LEU A 29 -0.52 -8.81 1.78
N VAL A 30 0.26 -7.76 1.52
CA VAL A 30 1.23 -7.73 0.43
C VAL A 30 2.28 -8.82 0.64
N GLU A 31 2.93 -8.87 1.80
CA GLU A 31 3.91 -9.90 2.18
C GLU A 31 3.33 -11.32 1.98
N THR A 32 2.09 -11.56 2.46
CA THR A 32 1.43 -12.86 2.30
C THR A 32 1.25 -13.23 0.82
N LEU A 33 0.83 -12.29 -0.02
CA LEU A 33 0.61 -12.53 -1.44
C LEU A 33 1.90 -12.70 -2.24
N GLU A 34 2.99 -12.06 -1.82
CA GLU A 34 4.32 -12.22 -2.43
C GLU A 34 4.98 -13.55 -2.04
N GLU A 35 4.86 -13.97 -0.78
CA GLU A 35 5.57 -15.14 -0.26
C GLU A 35 4.83 -16.46 -0.46
N SER A 36 3.50 -16.47 -0.34
CA SER A 36 2.68 -17.70 -0.34
C SER A 36 1.35 -17.55 -1.07
N GLY A 37 1.19 -16.49 -1.88
CA GLY A 37 -0.06 -16.21 -2.58
C GLY A 37 -0.44 -17.26 -3.63
N ASP A 38 0.49 -18.09 -4.08
CA ASP A 38 0.29 -19.23 -4.98
C ASP A 38 -0.26 -20.48 -4.28
N GLU A 39 -0.15 -20.57 -2.95
CA GLU A 39 -0.78 -21.61 -2.13
C GLU A 39 -2.29 -21.35 -1.90
N LEU A 40 -2.75 -20.13 -2.19
CA LEU A 40 -4.15 -19.76 -2.03
C LEU A 40 -5.02 -20.33 -3.17
N GLU A 41 -6.22 -20.78 -2.80
CA GLU A 41 -7.26 -21.06 -3.79
C GLU A 41 -7.49 -19.84 -4.70
N PRO A 42 -7.79 -20.02 -6.00
CA PRO A 42 -7.85 -18.91 -6.96
C PRO A 42 -8.80 -17.77 -6.54
N PHE A 43 -9.95 -18.11 -5.96
CA PHE A 43 -10.91 -17.11 -5.48
C PHE A 43 -10.37 -16.31 -4.28
N ALA A 44 -9.60 -16.96 -3.41
CA ALA A 44 -9.00 -16.32 -2.24
C ALA A 44 -7.90 -15.35 -2.68
N ARG A 45 -7.01 -15.78 -3.58
CA ARG A 45 -5.97 -14.91 -4.18
C ARG A 45 -6.60 -13.69 -4.86
N HIS A 46 -7.64 -13.90 -5.68
CA HIS A 46 -8.30 -12.81 -6.39
C HIS A 46 -8.96 -11.79 -5.44
N ASN A 47 -9.62 -12.26 -4.38
CA ASN A 47 -10.23 -11.36 -3.40
C ASN A 47 -9.19 -10.65 -2.53
N ALA A 48 -8.08 -11.31 -2.18
CA ALA A 48 -6.97 -10.70 -1.49
C ALA A 48 -6.33 -9.57 -2.32
N LEU A 49 -6.15 -9.75 -3.64
CA LEU A 49 -5.67 -8.67 -4.52
C LEU A 49 -6.60 -7.46 -4.54
N LYS A 50 -7.93 -7.66 -4.51
CA LYS A 50 -8.89 -6.55 -4.38
C LYS A 50 -8.75 -5.82 -3.04
N ALA A 51 -8.55 -6.57 -1.95
CA ALA A 51 -8.31 -5.98 -0.64
C ALA A 51 -7.01 -5.17 -0.61
N VAL A 52 -5.93 -5.67 -1.22
CA VAL A 52 -4.68 -4.89 -1.40
C VAL A 52 -4.95 -3.62 -2.19
N ALA A 53 -5.69 -3.69 -3.31
CA ALA A 53 -5.99 -2.50 -4.10
C ALA A 53 -6.77 -1.44 -3.29
N ALA A 54 -7.72 -1.87 -2.44
CA ALA A 54 -8.44 -0.96 -1.55
C ALA A 54 -7.52 -0.35 -0.48
N LEU A 55 -6.67 -1.15 0.15
CA LEU A 55 -5.69 -0.68 1.14
C LEU A 55 -4.64 0.25 0.51
N TRP A 56 -4.22 -0.01 -0.72
CA TRP A 56 -3.31 0.85 -1.48
C TRP A 56 -3.89 2.27 -1.67
N GLN A 57 -5.21 2.39 -1.89
CA GLN A 57 -5.85 3.73 -1.92
C GLN A 57 -5.81 4.42 -0.56
N VAL A 58 -5.96 3.67 0.54
CA VAL A 58 -5.79 4.23 1.90
C VAL A 58 -4.37 4.75 2.09
N MET A 59 -3.35 3.98 1.68
CA MET A 59 -1.94 4.39 1.78
C MET A 59 -1.68 5.69 1.02
N ASN A 60 -2.20 5.84 -0.20
CA ASN A 60 -2.11 7.10 -0.95
C ASN A 60 -2.84 8.25 -0.25
N GLY A 61 -4.03 8.00 0.32
CA GLY A 61 -4.76 9.01 1.09
C GLY A 61 -4.07 9.44 2.39
N LEU A 62 -3.09 8.65 2.86
CA LEU A 62 -2.21 8.97 3.98
C LEU A 62 -0.89 9.63 3.54
N ASP A 63 -0.76 10.01 2.26
CA ASP A 63 0.46 10.57 1.66
C ASP A 63 1.69 9.65 1.82
N LEU A 64 1.48 8.33 1.87
CA LEU A 64 2.55 7.33 1.89
C LEU A 64 2.91 6.92 0.46
N ASP A 65 4.11 6.35 0.26
CA ASP A 65 4.52 5.69 -0.98
C ASP A 65 4.39 4.16 -0.81
N PRO A 66 3.23 3.57 -1.12
CA PRO A 66 3.00 2.12 -0.96
C PRO A 66 3.71 1.27 -2.01
N GLY A 67 4.45 1.88 -2.94
CA GLY A 67 5.07 1.20 -4.06
C GLY A 67 4.08 0.80 -5.16
N GLN A 68 4.60 0.06 -6.14
CA GLN A 68 3.85 -0.38 -7.31
C GLN A 68 3.39 -1.83 -7.14
N LEU A 69 2.09 -2.09 -7.29
CA LEU A 69 1.50 -3.44 -7.14
C LEU A 69 1.73 -4.36 -8.36
N TYR A 70 2.54 -3.94 -9.34
CA TYR A 70 2.74 -4.67 -10.59
C TYR A 70 3.32 -6.08 -10.38
N THR A 71 4.07 -6.31 -9.31
CA THR A 71 4.62 -7.63 -8.94
C THR A 71 3.54 -8.61 -8.47
N LEU A 72 2.35 -8.14 -8.07
CA LEU A 72 1.26 -8.99 -7.58
C LEU A 72 0.36 -9.55 -8.69
N GLY A 73 0.55 -9.08 -9.94
CA GLY A 73 -0.20 -9.55 -11.11
C GLY A 73 -1.57 -8.88 -11.29
N VAL A 74 -1.67 -7.59 -10.95
CA VAL A 74 -2.79 -6.71 -11.34
C VAL A 74 -2.59 -6.20 -12.76
#